data_AF-A0AAW7YS43-F1
#
_entry.id   AF-A0AAW7YS43-F1
#
_cell.length_a   1.000
_cell.length_b   1.000
_cell.length_c   1.000
_cell.angle_alpha   90.00
_cell.angle_beta   90.00
_cell.angle_gamma   90.00
#
_symmetry.space_group_name_H-M   'P 1'
#
loop_
_entity.id
_entity.type
_entity.pdbx_description
1 polymer ?
#
loop_
_entity_poly.entity_id
_entity_poly.type
_entity_poly.pdbx_seq_one_letter_code
_entity_poly.pdbx_strand_id
1 'polypeptide(L)'
;NNIISVAIIIIPGTAQSAVYGLIDLFQSANRILSEMQPDTNVAFKISRWKVEKECLVSLDDSCSPLLVIIPPVLEGQAYLDKQGDLCRQLSTWHQ
;
A
#
# COMPACT_ATOMS: atom_id res chain seq x y z
N ASN A 1 -11.31 -6.14 -16.77
CA ASN A 1 -11.07 -5.99 -15.33
C ASN A 1 -10.22 -4.77 -15.09
N ASN A 2 -10.80 -3.75 -14.47
CA ASN A 2 -10.11 -2.56 -13.99
C ASN A 2 -9.47 -2.88 -12.63
N ILE A 3 -8.18 -3.15 -12.63
CA ILE A 3 -7.44 -3.49 -11.41
C ILE A 3 -6.88 -2.21 -10.80
N ILE A 4 -7.31 -1.90 -9.58
CA ILE A 4 -6.76 -0.83 -8.78
C ILE A 4 -5.58 -1.39 -7.98
N SER A 5 -4.37 -1.07 -8.43
CA SER A 5 -3.13 -1.43 -7.73
C SER A 5 -2.94 -0.55 -6.50
N VAL A 6 -2.92 -1.16 -5.32
CA VAL A 6 -2.73 -0.49 -4.03
C VAL A 6 -1.38 -0.87 -3.44
N ALA A 7 -0.52 0.11 -3.18
CA ALA A 7 0.73 -0.08 -2.45
C ALA A 7 0.57 0.34 -0.99
N ILE A 8 0.86 -0.58 -0.06
CA ILE A 8 0.93 -0.28 1.37
C ILE A 8 2.40 -0.18 1.76
N ILE A 9 2.82 1.00 2.22
CA ILE A 9 4.21 1.31 2.54
C ILE A 9 4.48 1.08 4.04
N ILE A 10 5.37 0.15 4.35
CA ILE A 10 5.78 -0.20 5.70
C ILE A 10 7.10 0.53 5.98
N ILE A 11 7.07 1.48 6.90
CA ILE A 11 8.26 2.18 7.40
C ILE A 11 8.57 1.69 8.83
N PRO A 12 9.78 1.97 9.36
CA PRO A 12 10.07 1.67 10.76
C PRO A 12 9.01 2.25 11.70
N GLY A 13 8.53 1.44 12.64
CA GLY A 13 7.49 1.86 13.60
C GLY A 13 6.05 1.83 13.05
N THR A 14 5.82 1.43 11.79
CA THR A 14 4.47 1.26 11.24
C THR A 14 3.65 0.30 12.10
N ALA A 15 2.45 0.74 12.50
CA ALA A 15 1.49 -0.09 13.21
C ALA A 15 1.04 -1.26 12.34
N GLN A 16 1.49 -2.48 12.67
CA GLN A 16 1.17 -3.68 11.89
C GLN A 16 -0.33 -3.98 11.84
N SER A 17 -1.07 -3.64 12.90
CA SER A 17 -2.53 -3.75 12.91
C SER A 17 -3.19 -2.92 11.80
N ALA A 18 -2.66 -1.74 11.46
CA ALA A 18 -3.16 -0.94 10.36
C ALA A 18 -2.84 -1.57 9.00
N VAL A 19 -1.64 -2.16 8.84
CA VAL A 19 -1.27 -2.90 7.62
C VAL A 19 -2.22 -4.07 7.37
N TYR A 20 -2.45 -4.90 8.39
CA TYR A 20 -3.36 -6.05 8.29
C TYR A 20 -4.81 -5.61 8.07
N GLY A 21 -5.28 -4.60 8.80
CA GLY A 21 -6.63 -4.07 8.62
C GLY A 21 -6.89 -3.52 7.21
N LEU A 22 -5.89 -2.88 6.59
CA LEU A 22 -5.99 -2.42 5.20
C LEU A 22 -6.05 -3.58 4.20
N ILE A 23 -5.24 -4.63 4.41
CA ILE A 23 -5.27 -5.84 3.57
C ILE A 23 -6.65 -6.50 3.66
N ASP A 24 -7.14 -6.72 4.88
CA ASP A 24 -8.43 -7.34 5.15
C ASP A 24 -9.58 -6.52 4.55
N LEU A 25 -9.49 -5.19 4.60
CA LEU A 25 -10.47 -4.28 3.99
C LEU A 25 -10.57 -4.47 2.48
N PHE A 26 -9.45 -4.41 1.75
CA PHE A 26 -9.47 -4.54 0.29
C PHE A 26 -9.81 -5.97 -0.17
N GLN A 27 -9.37 -6.99 0.56
CA GLN A 27 -9.76 -8.38 0.30
C GLN A 27 -11.26 -8.59 0.53
N SER A 28 -11.81 -8.03 1.61
CA SER A 28 -13.25 -8.07 1.88
C SER A 28 -14.04 -7.32 0.79
N ALA A 29 -13.55 -6.16 0.34
CA ALA A 29 -14.16 -5.42 -0.76
C ALA A 29 -14.17 -6.25 -2.05
N ASN A 30 -13.06 -6.90 -2.41
CA ASN A 30 -13.01 -7.81 -3.57
C ASN A 30 -14.05 -8.93 -3.46
N ARG A 31 -14.17 -9.56 -2.28
CA ARG A 31 -15.16 -10.61 -2.05
C ARG A 31 -16.59 -10.09 -2.25
N ILE A 32 -16.93 -8.97 -1.62
CA ILE A 32 -18.25 -8.33 -1.74
C ILE A 32 -18.56 -8.00 -3.21
N LEU A 33 -17.60 -7.44 -3.94
CA LEU A 33 -17.78 -7.15 -5.37
C LEU A 33 -18.05 -8.42 -6.17
N SER A 34 -17.27 -9.48 -5.95
CA SER A 34 -17.46 -10.74 -6.66
C SER A 34 -18.79 -11.46 -6.36
N GLU A 35 -19.32 -11.31 -5.13
CA GLU A 35 -20.52 -12.02 -4.68
C GLU A 35 -21.80 -11.21 -4.90
N MET A 36 -21.76 -9.90 -4.68
CA MET A 36 -22.95 -9.03 -4.65
C MET A 36 -23.08 -8.14 -5.89
N GLN A 37 -21.99 -7.90 -6.62
CA GLN A 37 -21.96 -7.06 -7.82
C GLN A 37 -21.12 -7.72 -8.92
N PRO A 38 -21.51 -8.90 -9.43
CA PRO A 38 -20.69 -9.66 -10.37
C PRO A 38 -20.43 -8.94 -11.70
N ASP A 39 -21.28 -7.97 -12.07
CA ASP A 39 -21.09 -7.12 -13.26
C ASP A 39 -20.10 -5.97 -13.03
N THR A 40 -19.69 -5.71 -11.78
CA THR A 40 -18.66 -4.72 -11.45
C THR A 40 -17.29 -5.27 -11.81
N ASN A 41 -16.71 -4.71 -12.87
CA ASN A 41 -15.40 -5.10 -13.41
C ASN A 41 -14.23 -4.46 -12.66
N VAL A 42 -14.34 -4.24 -11.34
CA VAL A 42 -13.32 -3.59 -10.50
C VAL A 42 -12.75 -4.60 -9.51
N ALA A 43 -11.43 -4.63 -9.38
CA ALA A 43 -10.75 -5.43 -8.36
C ALA A 43 -9.56 -4.66 -7.77
N PHE A 44 -9.26 -4.89 -6.49
CA PHE A 44 -8.11 -4.33 -5.81
C PHE A 44 -6.97 -5.35 -5.79
N LYS A 45 -5.78 -4.95 -6.22
CA LYS A 45 -4.55 -5.74 -6.05
C LYS A 45 -3.65 -5.03 -5.04
N ILE A 46 -3.45 -5.65 -3.88
CA ILE A 46 -2.62 -5.10 -2.80
C ILE A 46 -1.19 -5.59 -2.98
N SER A 47 -0.22 -4.71 -2.82
CA SER A 47 1.21 -5.03 -2.71
C SER A 47 1.79 -4.32 -1.49
N ARG A 48 2.58 -5.05 -0.69
CA ARG A 48 3.32 -4.48 0.43
C ARG A 48 4.71 -4.09 -0.02
N TRP A 49 5.12 -2.90 0.41
CA TRP A 49 6.47 -2.41 0.20
C TRP A 49 7.05 -2.02 1.54
N LYS A 50 8.34 -2.24 1.74
CA LYS A 50 9.02 -1.95 2.98
C LYS A 50 10.22 -1.05 2.72
N VAL A 51 10.40 -0.05 3.57
CA VAL A 51 11.63 0.75 3.57
C VAL A 51 12.72 0.00 4.32
N GLU A 52 13.78 -0.39 3.61
CA GLU A 52 14.96 -1.06 4.13
C GLU A 52 16.21 -0.31 3.70
N LYS A 53 17.01 0.16 4.68
CA LYS A 53 18.24 0.94 4.44
C LYS A 53 18.01 2.07 3.42
N GLU A 54 16.95 2.84 3.64
CA GLU A 54 16.48 3.95 2.79
C GLU A 54 15.84 3.53 1.47
N CYS A 55 16.05 2.32 0.96
CA CYS A 55 15.42 1.85 -0.27
C CYS A 55 14.00 1.31 -0.04
N LEU A 56 13.09 1.51 -1.00
CA LEU A 56 11.77 0.89 -1.00
C LEU A 56 11.82 -0.46 -1.72
N VAL A 57 11.55 -1.54 -1.00
CA VAL A 57 11.61 -2.92 -1.50
C VAL A 57 10.22 -3.53 -1.51
N SER A 58 9.83 -4.14 -2.64
CA SER A 58 8.56 -4.87 -2.74
C SER A 58 8.65 -6.20 -2.01
N LEU A 59 7.65 -6.52 -1.20
CA LEU A 59 7.52 -7.82 -0.52
C LEU A 59 6.63 -8.80 -1.29
N ASP A 60 5.83 -8.29 -2.23
CA ASP A 60 4.88 -9.05 -3.04
C ASP A 60 5.12 -8.77 -4.54
N ASP A 61 4.44 -9.51 -5.42
CA ASP A 61 4.42 -9.22 -6.87
C ASP A 61 3.76 -7.86 -7.12
N SER A 62 4.57 -6.86 -7.44
CA SER A 62 4.14 -5.47 -7.54
C SER A 62 4.12 -4.92 -8.96
N CYS A 63 3.30 -3.90 -9.14
CA CYS A 63 3.21 -3.07 -10.33
C CYS A 63 3.17 -1.60 -9.88
N SER A 64 3.20 -0.65 -10.82
CA SER A 64 2.99 0.75 -10.47
C SER A 64 1.63 0.94 -9.78
N PRO A 65 1.58 1.47 -8.56
CA PRO A 65 0.33 1.65 -7.82
C PRO A 65 -0.47 2.83 -8.36
N LEU A 66 -1.80 2.70 -8.32
CA LEU A 66 -2.75 3.82 -8.50
C LEU A 66 -3.08 4.49 -7.17
N LEU A 67 -2.89 3.77 -6.06
CA LEU A 67 -3.11 4.25 -4.71
C LEU A 67 -1.93 3.84 -3.84
N VAL A 68 -1.34 4.81 -3.14
CA VAL A 68 -0.29 4.57 -2.15
C VAL A 68 -0.82 4.94 -0.77
N ILE A 69 -0.69 4.03 0.19
CA ILE A 69 -1.11 4.23 1.57
C ILE A 69 0.12 4.10 2.46
N ILE A 70 0.38 5.12 3.28
CA ILE A 70 1.37 5.10 4.34
C ILE A 70 0.60 4.95 5.66
N PRO A 71 0.59 3.78 6.30
CA PRO A 71 -0.13 3.59 7.55
C PRO A 71 0.50 4.40 8.70
N PRO A 72 -0.24 4.62 9.80
CA PRO A 72 0.27 5.33 10.96
C PRO A 72 1.47 4.59 11.57
N VAL A 73 2.46 5.36 12.01
CA VAL A 73 3.53 4.89 12.90
C VAL A 73 3.18 5.25 14.34
N LEU A 74 3.55 4.37 15.28
CA LEU A 74 3.30 4.60 16.71
C LEU A 74 4.15 5.75 17.28
N GLU A 75 5.37 5.91 16.75
CA GLU A 75 6.32 6.93 17.17
C GLU A 75 6.49 7.96 16.05
N GLY A 76 5.80 9.11 16.16
CA GLY A 76 5.75 10.13 15.11
C GLY A 76 7.11 10.68 14.65
N GLN A 77 8.20 10.39 15.37
CA GLN A 77 9.57 10.70 14.94
C GLN A 77 9.95 10.04 13.61
N ALA A 78 9.37 8.89 13.27
CA ALA A 78 9.63 8.22 11.98
C ALA A 78 9.22 9.07 10.76
N TYR A 79 8.35 10.07 10.93
CA TYR A 79 8.00 11.04 9.88
C TYR A 79 8.92 12.27 9.82
N LEU A 80 9.74 12.49 10.85
CA LEU A 80 10.61 13.66 10.96
C LEU A 80 11.97 13.44 10.26
N ASP A 81 12.41 12.18 10.17
CA ASP A 81 13.62 11.81 9.46
C ASP A 81 13.42 11.89 7.95
N LYS A 82 14.42 12.44 7.24
CA LYS A 82 14.36 12.57 5.78
C LYS A 82 14.45 11.20 5.11
N GLN A 83 13.34 10.73 4.54
CA GLN A 83 13.30 9.50 3.74
C GLN A 83 13.45 9.81 2.25
N GLY A 84 14.66 10.22 1.83
CA GLY A 84 14.90 10.76 0.49
C GLY A 84 14.49 9.82 -0.65
N ASP A 85 14.80 8.54 -0.52
CA ASP A 85 14.47 7.53 -1.53
C ASP A 85 12.98 7.15 -1.54
N LEU A 86 12.31 7.13 -0.39
CA LEU A 86 10.85 7.02 -0.34
C LEU A 86 10.19 8.19 -1.08
N CYS A 87 10.58 9.43 -0.76
CA CYS A 87 10.05 10.62 -1.42
C CYS A 87 10.30 10.60 -2.94
N ARG A 88 11.48 10.14 -3.38
CA ARG A 88 11.80 9.96 -4.80
C ARG A 88 10.85 8.97 -5.44
N GLN A 89 10.66 7.79 -4.84
CA GLN A 89 9.79 6.76 -5.40
C GLN A 89 8.33 7.21 -5.46
N LEU A 90 7.83 7.87 -4.41
CA LEU A 90 6.48 8.45 -4.39
C LEU A 90 6.29 9.49 -5.50
N SER A 91 7.33 10.30 -5.76
CA SER A 91 7.30 11.27 -6.86
C SER A 91 7.22 10.59 -8.23
N THR A 92 7.96 9.49 -8.42
CA THR A 92 7.89 8.69 -9.66
C THR A 92 6.49 8.10 -9.89
N TRP A 93 5.80 7.67 -8.82
CA TRP A 93 4.44 7.11 -8.93
C TRP A 93 3.34 8.16 -9.10
N HIS A 94 3.59 9.42 -8.74
CA HIS A 94 2.63 10.51 -8.89
C HIS A 94 2.60 11.11 -10.31
N GLN A 95 3.60 10.81 -11.14
CA GLN A 95 3.68 11.28 -12.54
C GLN A 95 2.68 10.55 -13.43
#